data_AF-A0A7J4E671-F1
#
_entry.id   AF-A0A7J4E671-F1
#
_cell.length_a   1.000
_cell.length_b   1.000
_cell.length_c   1.000
_cell.angle_alpha   90.00
_cell.angle_beta   90.00
_cell.angle_gamma   90.00
#
_symmetry.space_group_name_H-M   'P 1'
#
loop_
_entity.id
_entity.type
_entity.pdbx_description
1 polymer ?
#
loop_
_entity_poly.entity_id
_entity_poly.type
_entity_poly.pdbx_seq_one_letter_code
_entity_poly.pdbx_strand_id
1 'polypeptide(L)' 'MGLERKLETALANLIIKAETKLPSDVLEALKRAYLREKSKLGRSQLKLMLENAKLAEKERIPICQDTGTINFFVR' A
#
# COMPACT_ATOMS: atom_id res chain seq x y z
N MET A 1 -3.73 13.42 28.69
CA MET A 1 -2.74 14.11 27.83
C MET A 1 -1.64 13.22 27.26
N GLY A 2 -0.91 12.41 28.03
CA GLY A 2 0.22 11.62 27.48
C GLY A 2 -0.17 10.41 26.62
N LEU A 3 -1.29 9.75 26.93
CA LEU A 3 -1.75 8.57 26.20
C LEU A 3 -2.49 8.92 24.90
N GLU A 4 -3.39 9.91 24.93
CA GLU A 4 -4.15 10.34 23.75
C GLU A 4 -3.22 10.71 22.59
N ARG A 5 -2.20 11.54 22.86
CA ARG A 5 -1.22 11.95 21.85
C ARG A 5 -0.40 10.77 21.30
N LYS A 6 -0.12 9.76 22.12
CA LYS A 6 0.54 8.52 21.67
C LYS A 6 -0.36 7.72 20.73
N LEU A 7 -1.65 7.63 21.07
CA LEU A 7 -2.63 6.94 20.23
C LEU A 7 -2.83 7.67 18.90
N GLU A 8 -3.01 8.99 18.91
CA GLU A 8 -3.13 9.81 17.70
C GLU A 8 -1.93 9.61 16.75
N THR A 9 -0.72 9.67 17.30
CA THR A 9 0.51 9.47 16.53
C THR A 9 0.61 8.05 15.98
N ALA A 10 0.28 7.04 16.79
CA ALA A 10 0.30 5.65 16.36
C ALA A 10 -0.72 5.38 15.24
N LEU A 11 -1.96 5.86 15.39
CA LEU A 11 -3.02 5.70 14.40
C LEU A 11 -2.69 6.42 13.09
N ALA A 12 -2.19 7.67 13.16
CA ALA A 12 -1.77 8.41 11.97
C ALA A 12 -0.66 7.65 11.22
N ASN A 13 0.35 7.14 11.93
CA ASN A 13 1.43 6.36 11.32
C ASN A 13 0.93 5.03 10.71
N LEU A 14 -0.06 4.38 11.34
CA LEU A 14 -0.67 3.15 10.81
C LEU A 14 -1.43 3.44 9.52
N ILE A 15 -2.22 4.51 9.48
CA ILE A 15 -2.97 4.93 8.29
C ILE A 15 -1.99 5.27 7.17
N ILE A 16 -0.99 6.13 7.42
CA ILE A 16 0.03 6.48 6.42
C ILE A 16 0.70 5.21 5.87
N LYS A 17 1.06 4.27 6.74
CA LYS A 17 1.68 3.00 6.31
C LYS A 17 0.74 2.16 5.45
N ALA A 18 -0.53 2.04 5.83
CA ALA A 18 -1.52 1.28 5.07
C ALA A 18 -1.76 1.86 3.68
N GLU A 19 -1.81 3.19 3.56
CA GLU A 19 -2.08 3.87 2.28
C GLU A 19 -0.86 3.96 1.37
N THR A 20 0.36 3.95 1.91
CA THR A 20 1.59 4.19 1.14
C THR A 20 2.40 2.93 0.84
N LYS A 21 2.19 1.84 1.59
CA LYS A 21 3.03 0.64 1.50
C LYS A 21 2.23 -0.65 1.44
N LEU A 22 2.38 -1.37 0.34
CA LEU A 22 1.87 -2.73 0.22
C LEU A 22 2.60 -3.69 1.17
N PRO A 23 1.88 -4.65 1.78
CA PRO A 23 2.49 -5.80 2.43
C PRO A 23 3.44 -6.57 1.49
N SER A 24 4.50 -7.15 2.03
CA SER A 24 5.54 -7.80 1.23
C SER A 24 5.03 -9.02 0.46
N ASP A 25 4.14 -9.81 1.05
CA ASP A 25 3.48 -10.95 0.41
C ASP A 25 2.66 -10.52 -0.82
N VAL A 26 1.93 -9.42 -0.72
CA VAL A 26 1.17 -8.82 -1.84
C VAL A 26 2.13 -8.31 -2.93
N LEU A 27 3.19 -7.59 -2.57
CA LEU A 27 4.17 -7.09 -3.53
C LEU A 27 4.87 -8.25 -4.28
N GLU A 28 5.25 -9.30 -3.57
CA GLU A 28 5.85 -10.50 -4.17
C GLU A 28 4.85 -11.26 -5.06
N ALA A 29 3.57 -11.31 -4.69
CA ALA A 29 2.53 -11.87 -5.53
C ALA A 29 2.38 -11.09 -6.86
N LEU A 30 2.37 -9.75 -6.81
CA LEU A 30 2.34 -8.91 -8.01
C LEU A 30 3.57 -9.12 -8.91
N LYS A 31 4.77 -9.24 -8.32
CA LYS A 31 6.00 -9.56 -9.08
C LYS A 31 5.90 -10.92 -9.77
N ARG A 32 5.43 -11.95 -9.06
CA ARG A 32 5.22 -13.29 -9.64
C ARG A 32 4.18 -13.27 -10.76
N ALA A 33 3.09 -12.51 -10.59
CA ALA A 33 2.08 -12.34 -11.63
C ALA A 33 2.67 -11.68 -12.88
N TYR A 34 3.44 -10.60 -12.71
CA TYR A 34 4.11 -9.90 -13.81
C TYR A 34 5.01 -10.84 -14.64
N LEU A 35 5.79 -11.70 -13.97
CA LEU A 35 6.67 -12.66 -14.63
C LEU A 35 5.92 -13.76 -15.40
N ARG A 36 4.75 -14.18 -14.91
CA ARG A 36 3.96 -15.29 -15.48
C ARG A 36 2.95 -14.84 -16.54
N GLU A 37 2.56 -13.57 -16.54
CA GLU A 37 1.54 -13.03 -17.44
C GLU A 37 1.99 -13.13 -18.91
N LYS A 38 1.13 -13.67 -19.76
CA LYS A 38 1.39 -13.91 -21.19
C LYS A 38 0.86 -12.78 -22.06
N SER A 39 -0.22 -12.12 -21.63
CA SER A 39 -0.78 -10.95 -22.30
C SER A 39 0.16 -9.76 -22.17
N LYS A 40 0.51 -9.15 -23.30
CA LYS A 40 1.31 -7.92 -23.32
C LYS A 40 0.61 -6.80 -22.54
N LEU A 41 -0.70 -6.67 -22.71
CA LEU A 41 -1.51 -5.68 -22.01
C LEU A 41 -1.59 -5.98 -20.51
N GLY A 42 -1.85 -7.23 -20.12
CA GLY A 42 -1.88 -7.60 -18.70
C GLY A 42 -0.54 -7.35 -18.01
N ARG A 43 0.56 -7.70 -18.70
CA ARG A 43 1.92 -7.49 -18.20
C ARG A 43 2.24 -5.99 -18.05
N SER A 44 1.77 -5.12 -18.94
CA SER A 44 1.99 -3.68 -18.81
C SER A 44 1.21 -3.10 -17.62
N GLN A 45 -0.01 -3.56 -17.36
CA GLN A 45 -0.78 -3.14 -16.17
C GLN A 45 -0.08 -3.55 -14.88
N LEU A 46 0.38 -4.81 -14.78
CA LEU A 46 1.12 -5.29 -13.61
C LEU A 46 2.42 -4.52 -13.39
N LYS A 47 3.12 -4.13 -14.45
CA LYS A 47 4.30 -3.27 -14.37
C LYS A 47 3.94 -1.90 -13.77
N LEU A 48 2.87 -1.27 -14.25
CA LEU A 48 2.40 0.02 -13.73
C LEU A 48 1.99 -0.07 -12.26
N MET A 49 1.33 -1.16 -11.85
CA MET A 49 0.99 -1.40 -10.44
C MET A 49 2.25 -1.48 -9.55
N LEU A 50 3.28 -2.19 -10.02
CA LEU A 50 4.55 -2.31 -9.30
C LEU A 50 5.30 -0.96 -9.20
N GLU A 51 5.31 -0.18 -10.29
CA GLU A 51 5.90 1.15 -10.32
C GLU A 51 5.14 2.12 -9.42
N ASN A 52 3.80 2.07 -9.43
CA ASN A 52 2.94 2.86 -8.57
C ASN A 52 3.17 2.54 -7.09
N ALA A 53 3.23 1.25 -6.72
CA ALA A 53 3.53 0.83 -5.35
C ALA A 53 4.90 1.35 -4.87
N LYS A 54 5.91 1.33 -5.75
CA LYS A 54 7.24 1.87 -5.44
C LYS A 54 7.21 3.40 -5.26
N LEU A 55 6.45 4.10 -6.10
CA LEU A 55 6.31 5.55 -6.02
C LEU A 55 5.57 5.98 -4.75
N ALA A 56 4.46 5.30 -4.42
CA ALA A 56 3.68 5.53 -3.22
C ALA A 56 4.54 5.42 -1.94
N GLU A 57 5.35 4.37 -1.84
CA GLU A 57 6.24 4.18 -0.68
C GLU A 57 7.36 5.23 -0.63
N LYS A 58 7.95 5.58 -1.79
CA LYS A 58 9.07 6.53 -1.89
C LYS A 58 8.64 7.96 -1.58
N GLU A 59 7.55 8.42 -2.18
CA GLU A 59 7.07 9.80 -2.07
C GLU A 59 6.10 9.99 -0.89
N ARG A 60 5.76 8.90 -0.18
CA ARG A 60 4.76 8.89 0.91
C ARG A 60 3.41 9.46 0.48
N ILE A 61 2.96 9.09 -0.70
CA ILE A 61 1.64 9.44 -1.23
C ILE A 61 0.75 8.19 -1.29
N PRO A 62 -0.59 8.33 -1.17
CA PRO A 62 -1.49 7.20 -1.26
C PRO A 62 -1.30 6.41 -2.57
N ILE A 63 -1.29 5.08 -2.47
CA ILE A 63 -1.17 4.19 -3.63
C ILE A 63 -2.41 4.26 -4.54
N CYS A 64 -3.55 4.68 -4.00
CA CYS A 64 -4.82 4.82 -4.70
C CYS A 64 -5.46 6.18 -4.38
N GLN A 65 -6.28 6.70 -5.29
CA GLN A 65 -7.11 7.88 -5.05
C GLN A 65 -8.26 7.59 -4.09
N ASP A 66 -8.77 6.36 -4.09
CA ASP A 66 -9.70 5.86 -3.09
C ASP A 66 -8.92 5.23 -1.94
N THR A 67 -8.87 5.91 -0.80
CA THR A 67 -8.16 5.49 0.42
C THR A 67 -9.04 4.61 1.33
N GLY A 68 -10.22 4.22 0.86
CA GLY A 68 -11.13 3.35 1.60
C GLY A 68 -11.68 3.96 2.90
N THR A 69 -12.19 3.08 3.76
CA THR A 69 -12.75 3.44 5.08
C THR A 69 -11.83 2.97 6.19
N ILE A 70 -11.59 3.84 7.17
CA ILE A 70 -10.74 3.54 8.32
C ILE A 70 -11.41 2.48 9.20
N ASN A 71 -10.75 1.34 9.36
CA ASN A 71 -11.21 0.24 10.20
C ASN A 71 -10.08 -0.22 11.13
N PHE A 72 -10.37 -0.35 12.42
CA PHE A 72 -9.43 -0.86 13.42
C PHE A 72 -10.03 -2.03 14.19
N PHE A 73 -9.23 -3.06 14.40
CA PHE A 73 -9.55 -4.18 15.29
C PHE A 73 -8.70 -4.04 16.54
N VAL A 74 -9.32 -3.75 17.68
CA VAL A 74 -8.66 -3.49 18.96
C VAL A 74 -9.02 -4.59 19.95
N ARG A 75 -8.06 -4.98 20.81
CA ARG A 75 -8.23 -5.96 21.88
C ARG A 75 -7.76 -5.38 23.20
#